data_AF-A0A101GE84-F1
#
_entry.id   AF-A0A101GE84-F1
#
_cell.length_a   1.000
_cell.length_b   1.000
_cell.length_c   1.000
_cell.angle_alpha   90.00
_cell.angle_beta   90.00
_cell.angle_gamma   90.00
#
_symmetry.space_group_name_H-M   'P 1'
#
loop_
_entity.id
_entity.type
_entity.pdbx_description
1 polymer ?
#
loop_
_entity_poly.entity_id
_entity_poly.type
_entity_poly.pdbx_seq_one_letter_code
_entity_poly.pdbx_strand_id
1 'polypeptide(L)'
;MDVKAKVVVALGGNALQEKGTPPTAEAQLEVIGKTVEHLAELSSRGYEMAVVHGNGPQVGRIVLSQEIAARENKETPAMPFDVCGAMSQGFIGYQIQQKLRDALRNRNRNVPVVTLVTQVVVDADDPAFKNPTKPIGPFFTEEEARKIQEEKGYVMREDAGRGWRRVVPSPMPKRIVEISSVKRLWDTTIVITAGGGGIPVIENMDGSLKGVEAVIDKDLAAECLAEEIGADILLILTEVEKVYINFG
;
A
#
# COMPACT_ATOMS: atom_id res chain seq x y z
N MET A 1 -27.06 16.97 -15.76
CA MET A 1 -26.12 15.83 -15.74
C MET A 1 -26.02 15.42 -14.29
N ASP A 2 -26.38 14.17 -13.95
CA ASP A 2 -26.17 13.68 -12.59
C ASP A 2 -24.67 13.77 -12.29
N VAL A 3 -24.33 14.53 -11.26
CA VAL A 3 -22.95 14.66 -10.79
C VAL A 3 -22.55 13.29 -10.24
N LYS A 4 -21.58 12.64 -10.88
CA LYS A 4 -21.03 11.39 -10.38
C LYS A 4 -20.15 11.69 -9.18
N ALA A 5 -20.43 11.05 -8.05
CA ALA A 5 -19.63 11.22 -6.84
C ALA A 5 -18.24 10.60 -7.02
N LYS A 6 -17.22 11.36 -6.62
CA LYS A 6 -15.81 10.96 -6.62
C LYS A 6 -15.48 10.24 -5.33
N VAL A 7 -14.96 9.02 -5.43
CA VAL A 7 -14.66 8.16 -4.28
C VAL A 7 -13.21 7.73 -4.29
N VAL A 8 -12.47 7.99 -3.22
CA VAL A 8 -11.20 7.31 -2.96
C VAL A 8 -11.47 6.10 -2.08
N VAL A 9 -11.10 4.91 -2.54
CA VAL A 9 -11.27 3.66 -1.80
C VAL A 9 -9.92 3.17 -1.27
N ALA A 10 -9.77 3.03 0.04
CA ALA A 10 -8.59 2.47 0.69
C ALA A 10 -8.83 1.00 1.06
N LEU A 11 -8.08 0.11 0.42
CA LEU A 11 -8.10 -1.33 0.67
C LEU A 11 -7.11 -1.71 1.79
N GLY A 12 -7.66 -2.21 2.90
CA GLY A 12 -6.87 -2.80 3.98
C GLY A 12 -6.19 -4.12 3.58
N GLY A 13 -5.30 -4.62 4.45
CA GLY A 13 -4.56 -5.88 4.21
C GLY A 13 -5.47 -7.08 3.93
N ASN A 14 -6.63 -7.13 4.58
CA ASN A 14 -7.58 -8.24 4.47
C ASN A 14 -8.35 -8.25 3.13
N ALA A 15 -8.39 -7.10 2.46
CA ALA A 15 -8.92 -7.00 1.10
C ALA A 15 -7.93 -7.54 0.05
N LEU A 16 -6.68 -7.78 0.43
CA LEU A 16 -5.64 -8.34 -0.43
C LEU A 16 -5.30 -9.78 -0.05
N GLN A 17 -5.24 -10.09 1.25
CA GLN A 17 -4.90 -11.41 1.74
C GLN A 17 -5.69 -11.76 3.02
N GLU A 18 -6.24 -12.96 3.06
CA GLU A 18 -6.99 -13.48 4.21
C GLU A 18 -6.05 -14.13 5.24
N LYS A 19 -6.36 -14.00 6.54
CA LYS A 19 -5.57 -14.63 7.61
C LYS A 19 -5.65 -16.15 7.49
N GLY A 20 -4.51 -16.82 7.66
CA GLY A 20 -4.43 -18.28 7.63
C GLY A 20 -4.36 -18.89 6.23
N THR A 21 -4.40 -18.09 5.15
CA THR A 21 -4.16 -18.60 3.80
C THR A 21 -2.66 -18.66 3.47
N PRO A 22 -2.24 -19.60 2.61
CA PRO A 22 -0.86 -19.65 2.14
C PRO A 22 -0.39 -18.31 1.55
N PRO A 23 0.88 -17.92 1.76
CA PRO A 23 1.43 -16.67 1.25
C PRO A 23 1.74 -16.69 -0.26
N THR A 24 0.87 -17.29 -1.08
CA THR A 24 1.09 -17.46 -2.52
C THR A 24 0.40 -16.39 -3.36
N ALA A 25 0.86 -16.22 -4.59
CA ALA A 25 0.26 -15.26 -5.52
C ALA A 25 -1.18 -15.65 -5.88
N GLU A 26 -1.47 -16.94 -5.98
CA GLU A 26 -2.78 -17.52 -6.28
C GLU A 26 -3.77 -17.24 -5.14
N ALA A 27 -3.38 -17.50 -3.90
CA ALA A 27 -4.23 -17.22 -2.74
C ALA A 27 -4.54 -15.72 -2.61
N GLN A 28 -3.56 -14.85 -2.85
CA GLN A 28 -3.79 -13.40 -2.89
C GLN A 28 -4.77 -13.01 -4.02
N LEU A 29 -4.62 -13.63 -5.19
CA LEU A 29 -5.43 -13.35 -6.36
C LEU A 29 -6.91 -13.79 -6.17
N GLU A 30 -7.16 -14.86 -5.43
CA GLU A 30 -8.52 -15.28 -5.04
C GLU A 30 -9.20 -14.26 -4.11
N VAL A 31 -8.48 -13.76 -3.10
CA VAL A 31 -9.00 -12.75 -2.18
C VAL A 31 -9.27 -11.45 -2.92
N ILE A 32 -8.33 -10.97 -3.74
CA ILE A 32 -8.52 -9.81 -4.61
C ILE A 32 -9.73 -10.02 -5.53
N GLY A 33 -9.91 -11.23 -6.07
CA GLY A 33 -11.05 -11.60 -6.89
C GLY A 33 -12.40 -11.31 -6.22
N LYS A 34 -12.52 -11.59 -4.91
CA LYS A 34 -13.73 -11.26 -4.13
C LYS A 34 -13.85 -9.74 -3.91
N THR A 35 -12.75 -9.09 -3.51
CA THR A 35 -12.72 -7.65 -3.22
C THR A 35 -13.15 -6.80 -4.43
N VAL A 36 -12.66 -7.12 -5.63
CA VAL A 36 -12.93 -6.32 -6.83
C VAL A 36 -14.39 -6.38 -7.28
N GLU A 37 -15.16 -7.39 -6.88
CA GLU A 37 -16.59 -7.47 -7.20
C GLU A 37 -17.35 -6.28 -6.60
N HIS A 38 -16.99 -5.87 -5.38
CA HIS A 38 -17.56 -4.69 -4.72
C HIS A 38 -17.14 -3.39 -5.41
N LEU A 39 -15.87 -3.29 -5.85
CA LEU A 39 -15.39 -2.13 -6.61
C LEU A 39 -16.11 -2.01 -7.96
N ALA A 40 -16.31 -3.14 -8.65
CA ALA A 40 -17.03 -3.19 -9.91
C ALA A 40 -18.51 -2.83 -9.73
N GLU A 41 -19.14 -3.22 -8.62
CA GLU A 41 -20.49 -2.80 -8.25
C GLU A 41 -20.57 -1.30 -8.01
N LEU A 42 -19.64 -0.71 -7.24
CA LEU A 42 -19.57 0.75 -7.06
C LEU A 42 -19.42 1.47 -8.41
N SER A 43 -18.55 1.00 -9.30
CA SER A 43 -18.40 1.59 -10.64
C SER A 43 -19.69 1.48 -11.48
N SER A 44 -20.43 0.38 -11.33
CA SER A 44 -21.70 0.14 -12.03
C SER A 44 -22.82 1.03 -11.51
N ARG A 45 -22.76 1.45 -10.24
CA ARG A 45 -23.66 2.44 -9.62
C ARG A 45 -23.33 3.88 -10.01
N GLY A 46 -22.29 4.11 -10.82
CA GLY A 46 -21.95 5.42 -11.37
C GLY A 46 -20.88 6.19 -10.59
N TYR A 47 -20.30 5.62 -9.53
CA TYR A 47 -19.19 6.25 -8.80
C TYR A 47 -17.92 6.27 -9.66
N GLU A 48 -17.24 7.42 -9.66
CA GLU A 48 -15.88 7.56 -10.20
C GLU A 48 -14.90 7.33 -9.05
N MET A 49 -13.82 6.59 -9.30
CA MET A 49 -12.97 6.16 -8.20
C MET A 49 -11.49 6.04 -8.51
N ALA A 50 -10.70 6.31 -7.47
CA ALA A 50 -9.35 5.79 -7.34
C ALA A 50 -9.27 4.78 -6.19
N VAL A 51 -8.35 3.84 -6.32
CA VAL A 51 -8.13 2.75 -5.37
C VAL A 51 -6.72 2.87 -4.81
N VAL A 52 -6.64 3.02 -3.49
CA VAL A 52 -5.41 2.92 -2.70
C VAL A 52 -5.40 1.56 -2.00
N HIS A 53 -4.24 0.97 -1.82
CA HIS A 53 -4.14 -0.33 -1.13
C HIS A 53 -2.95 -0.35 -0.16
N GLY A 54 -3.05 -1.16 0.89
CA GLY A 54 -1.89 -1.48 1.74
C GLY A 54 -0.89 -2.41 1.06
N ASN A 55 0.30 -2.58 1.64
CA ASN A 55 1.32 -3.51 1.12
C ASN A 55 2.08 -4.28 2.21
N GLY A 56 1.73 -4.13 3.50
CA GLY A 56 2.56 -4.59 4.62
C GLY A 56 3.06 -6.04 4.53
N PRO A 57 2.18 -7.04 4.32
CA PRO A 57 2.60 -8.42 4.11
C PRO A 57 3.47 -8.61 2.86
N GLN A 58 3.14 -7.94 1.76
CA GLN A 58 3.79 -8.10 0.46
C GLN A 58 5.19 -7.48 0.44
N VAL A 59 5.33 -6.22 0.85
CA VAL A 59 6.62 -5.54 0.94
C VAL A 59 7.55 -6.25 1.93
N GLY A 60 6.99 -6.76 3.02
CA GLY A 60 7.72 -7.58 3.98
C GLY A 60 8.30 -8.87 3.39
N ARG A 61 7.54 -9.56 2.53
CA ARG A 61 8.03 -10.75 1.80
C ARG A 61 9.08 -10.38 0.76
N ILE A 62 8.86 -9.31 0.01
CA ILE A 62 9.84 -8.82 -0.99
C ILE A 62 11.18 -8.55 -0.31
N VAL A 63 11.17 -7.80 0.80
CA VAL A 63 12.38 -7.49 1.58
C VAL A 63 13.04 -8.76 2.09
N LEU A 64 12.27 -9.68 2.68
CA LEU A 64 12.82 -10.96 3.16
C LEU A 64 13.48 -11.76 2.03
N SER A 65 12.84 -11.85 0.86
CA SER A 65 13.40 -12.53 -0.31
C SER A 65 14.69 -11.87 -0.80
N GLN A 66 14.74 -10.53 -0.85
CA GLN A 66 15.93 -9.77 -1.24
C GLN A 66 17.08 -10.00 -0.25
N GLU A 67 16.80 -9.99 1.05
CA GLU A 67 17.79 -10.21 2.10
C GLU A 67 18.34 -11.65 2.09
N ILE A 68 17.48 -12.65 1.83
CA ILE A 68 17.92 -14.06 1.69
C ILE A 68 18.80 -14.19 0.45
N ALA A 69 18.37 -13.66 -0.70
CA ALA A 69 19.15 -13.73 -1.93
C ALA A 69 20.53 -13.06 -1.77
N ALA A 70 20.60 -11.90 -1.12
CA ALA A 70 21.84 -11.18 -0.87
C ALA A 70 22.81 -11.91 0.07
N ARG A 71 22.28 -12.70 1.02
CA ARG A 71 23.08 -13.55 1.91
C ARG A 71 23.71 -14.72 1.16
N GLU A 72 22.97 -15.33 0.24
CA GLU A 72 23.42 -16.50 -0.52
C GLU A 72 24.31 -16.13 -1.71
N ASN A 73 24.05 -15.00 -2.37
CA ASN A 73 24.80 -14.55 -3.54
C ASN A 73 25.06 -13.04 -3.50
N LYS A 74 26.36 -12.68 -3.44
CA LYS A 74 26.81 -11.28 -3.44
C LYS A 74 26.52 -10.54 -4.74
N GLU A 75 26.27 -11.25 -5.84
CA GLU A 75 25.86 -10.65 -7.12
C GLU A 75 24.39 -10.21 -7.13
N THR A 76 23.61 -10.58 -6.10
CA THR A 76 22.21 -10.17 -5.93
C THR A 76 22.03 -9.36 -4.64
N PRO A 77 22.60 -8.14 -4.55
CA PRO A 77 22.46 -7.31 -3.36
C PRO A 77 21.00 -6.95 -3.10
N ALA A 78 20.63 -6.84 -1.83
CA ALA A 78 19.28 -6.48 -1.44
C ALA A 78 18.97 -5.05 -1.88
N MET A 79 17.81 -4.87 -2.50
CA MET A 79 17.34 -3.54 -2.88
C MET A 79 16.96 -2.71 -1.65
N PRO A 80 17.13 -1.38 -1.71
CA PRO A 80 16.63 -0.47 -0.67
C PRO A 80 15.13 -0.63 -0.40
N PHE A 81 14.71 -0.25 0.80
CA PHE A 81 13.35 -0.52 1.24
C PHE A 81 12.27 0.21 0.39
N ASP A 82 12.53 1.45 -0.03
CA ASP A 82 11.67 2.22 -0.94
C ASP A 82 11.50 1.54 -2.31
N VAL A 83 12.58 0.97 -2.84
CA VAL A 83 12.56 0.19 -4.09
C VAL A 83 11.72 -1.08 -3.93
N CYS A 84 11.81 -1.76 -2.78
CA CYS A 84 10.91 -2.87 -2.46
C CYS A 84 9.44 -2.40 -2.37
N GLY A 85 9.21 -1.19 -1.85
CA GLY A 85 7.92 -0.51 -1.89
C GLY A 85 7.41 -0.34 -3.31
N ALA A 86 8.25 0.13 -4.24
CA ALA A 86 7.91 0.26 -5.66
C ALA A 86 7.55 -1.10 -6.31
N MET A 87 8.32 -2.14 -6.03
CA MET A 87 8.00 -3.51 -6.48
C MET A 87 6.62 -3.97 -5.99
N SER A 88 6.29 -3.66 -4.73
CA SER A 88 5.00 -4.03 -4.15
C SER A 88 3.80 -3.35 -4.82
N GLN A 89 3.97 -2.10 -5.30
CA GLN A 89 2.92 -1.40 -6.06
C GLN A 89 2.65 -2.09 -7.39
N GLY A 90 3.72 -2.43 -8.13
CA GLY A 90 3.59 -3.16 -9.40
C GLY A 90 2.93 -4.52 -9.20
N PHE A 91 3.36 -5.27 -8.18
CA PHE A 91 2.80 -6.60 -7.85
C PHE A 91 1.31 -6.53 -7.52
N ILE A 92 0.93 -5.74 -6.52
CA ILE A 92 -0.45 -5.70 -6.02
C ILE A 92 -1.36 -5.02 -7.04
N GLY A 93 -0.93 -3.89 -7.59
CA GLY A 93 -1.70 -3.15 -8.58
C GLY A 93 -1.97 -3.98 -9.84
N TYR A 94 -1.00 -4.76 -10.31
CA TYR A 94 -1.21 -5.73 -11.39
C TYR A 94 -2.36 -6.70 -11.09
N GLN A 95 -2.39 -7.31 -9.90
CA GLN A 95 -3.43 -8.28 -9.54
C GLN A 95 -4.81 -7.64 -9.42
N ILE A 96 -4.89 -6.46 -8.77
CA ILE A 96 -6.15 -5.69 -8.68
C ILE A 96 -6.63 -5.30 -10.08
N GLN A 97 -5.74 -4.75 -10.91
CA GLN A 97 -6.05 -4.32 -12.27
C GLN A 97 -6.56 -5.49 -13.12
N GLN A 98 -5.92 -6.66 -13.04
CA GLN A 98 -6.33 -7.85 -13.77
C GLN A 98 -7.76 -8.28 -13.37
N LYS A 99 -8.00 -8.46 -12.07
CA LYS A 99 -9.29 -8.95 -11.57
C LYS A 99 -10.41 -7.94 -11.73
N LEU A 100 -10.15 -6.65 -11.48
CA LEU A 100 -11.15 -5.61 -11.63
C LEU A 100 -11.60 -5.46 -13.09
N ARG A 101 -10.69 -5.58 -14.05
CA ARG A 101 -11.06 -5.59 -15.48
C ARG A 101 -12.01 -6.74 -15.82
N ASP A 102 -11.77 -7.94 -15.31
CA ASP A 102 -12.67 -9.07 -15.51
C ASP A 102 -14.04 -8.83 -14.86
N ALA A 103 -14.06 -8.35 -13.61
CA ALA A 103 -15.29 -8.05 -12.87
C ALA A 103 -16.15 -6.98 -13.54
N LEU A 104 -15.52 -5.94 -14.11
CA LEU A 104 -16.17 -4.90 -14.90
C LEU A 104 -16.71 -5.43 -16.24
N ARG A 105 -15.90 -6.24 -16.96
CA ARG A 105 -16.33 -6.87 -18.22
C ARG A 105 -17.57 -7.74 -18.01
N ASN A 106 -17.59 -8.54 -16.96
CA ASN A 106 -18.72 -9.41 -16.63
C ASN A 106 -20.01 -8.63 -16.32
N ARG A 107 -19.90 -7.34 -15.99
CA ARG A 107 -21.02 -6.42 -15.76
C ARG A 107 -21.34 -5.54 -16.97
N ASN A 108 -20.76 -5.81 -18.14
CA ASN A 108 -20.84 -4.96 -19.33
C ASN A 108 -20.39 -3.51 -19.09
N ARG A 109 -19.50 -3.29 -18.11
CA ARG A 109 -18.94 -1.99 -17.76
C ARG A 109 -17.57 -1.84 -18.43
N ASN A 110 -17.51 -1.10 -19.54
CA ASN A 110 -16.26 -0.89 -20.27
C ASN A 110 -15.54 0.37 -19.78
N VAL A 111 -14.86 0.28 -18.64
CA VAL A 111 -14.04 1.37 -18.08
C VAL A 111 -12.59 0.89 -17.97
N PRO A 112 -11.61 1.63 -18.50
CA PRO A 112 -10.19 1.36 -18.30
C PRO A 112 -9.82 1.30 -16.82
N VAL A 113 -8.90 0.39 -16.49
CA VAL A 113 -8.29 0.28 -15.16
C VAL A 113 -6.78 0.36 -15.34
N VAL A 114 -6.12 1.24 -14.60
CA VAL A 114 -4.66 1.44 -14.69
C VAL A 114 -4.04 1.52 -13.30
N THR A 115 -2.88 0.90 -13.15
CA THR A 115 -2.02 1.03 -11.97
C THR A 115 -0.95 2.07 -12.27
N LEU A 116 -0.83 3.06 -11.41
CA LEU A 116 0.24 4.05 -11.45
C LEU A 116 1.22 3.78 -10.31
N VAL A 117 2.49 3.57 -10.68
CA VAL A 117 3.58 3.69 -9.70
C VAL A 117 3.56 5.12 -9.18
N THR A 118 3.51 5.27 -7.86
CA THR A 118 3.21 6.52 -7.20
C THR A 118 4.25 6.82 -6.13
N GLN A 119 4.84 8.00 -6.20
CA GLN A 119 5.72 8.58 -5.19
C GLN A 119 4.93 9.57 -4.33
N VAL A 120 5.27 9.63 -3.05
CA VAL A 120 4.64 10.54 -2.09
C VAL A 120 5.72 11.26 -1.32
N VAL A 121 5.66 12.59 -1.35
CA VAL A 121 6.60 13.45 -0.65
C VAL A 121 6.35 13.36 0.84
N VAL A 122 7.41 13.22 1.62
CA VAL A 122 7.41 13.22 3.09
C VAL A 122 8.41 14.25 3.61
N ASP A 123 8.28 14.63 4.87
CA ASP A 123 9.22 15.56 5.51
C ASP A 123 10.53 14.84 5.87
N ALA A 124 11.67 15.41 5.50
CA ALA A 124 12.99 14.88 5.88
C ALA A 124 13.20 14.86 7.40
N ASP A 125 12.56 15.81 8.11
CA ASP A 125 12.67 15.99 9.55
C ASP A 125 11.51 15.35 10.33
N ASP A 126 10.69 14.51 9.68
CA ASP A 126 9.55 13.84 10.32
C ASP A 126 10.02 13.04 11.56
N PRO A 127 9.41 13.24 12.74
CA PRO A 127 9.75 12.51 13.96
C PRO A 127 9.71 10.98 13.82
N ALA A 128 8.93 10.44 12.88
CA ALA A 128 8.83 9.01 12.61
C ALA A 128 10.16 8.38 12.18
N PHE A 129 11.08 9.15 11.58
CA PHE A 129 12.43 8.67 11.26
C PHE A 129 13.27 8.38 12.51
N LYS A 130 13.04 9.13 13.60
CA LYS A 130 13.73 8.93 14.88
C LYS A 130 13.05 7.87 15.74
N ASN A 131 11.76 7.65 15.55
CA ASN A 131 10.98 6.67 16.30
C ASN A 131 10.13 5.77 15.36
N PRO A 132 10.75 4.75 14.74
CA PRO A 132 10.03 3.79 13.90
C PRO A 132 8.96 3.01 14.68
N THR A 133 7.75 2.96 14.13
CA THR A 133 6.60 2.28 14.77
C THR A 133 5.86 1.32 13.86
N LYS A 134 6.01 1.42 12.53
CA LYS A 134 5.18 0.67 11.59
C LYS A 134 5.72 -0.75 11.40
N PRO A 135 4.99 -1.81 11.78
CA PRO A 135 5.50 -3.17 11.69
C PRO A 135 5.37 -3.73 10.27
N ILE A 136 6.44 -4.36 9.78
CA ILE A 136 6.54 -4.97 8.45
C ILE A 136 7.04 -6.40 8.53
N GLY A 137 6.79 -7.19 7.48
CA GLY A 137 7.32 -8.56 7.40
C GLY A 137 6.67 -9.56 8.37
N PRO A 138 7.27 -10.76 8.49
CA PRO A 138 6.76 -11.83 9.34
C PRO A 138 6.98 -11.55 10.83
N PHE A 139 6.39 -12.40 11.67
CA PHE A 139 6.66 -12.44 13.10
C PHE A 139 7.90 -13.27 13.40
N PHE A 140 8.65 -12.84 14.40
CA PHE A 140 9.84 -13.48 14.94
C PHE A 140 9.66 -13.75 16.43
N THR A 141 10.39 -14.74 16.94
CA THR A 141 10.61 -14.88 18.39
C THR A 141 11.50 -13.75 18.90
N GLU A 142 11.49 -13.49 20.21
CA GLU A 142 12.36 -12.49 20.84
C GLU A 142 13.85 -12.78 20.57
N GLU A 143 14.24 -14.05 20.61
CA GLU A 143 15.63 -14.47 20.37
C GLU A 143 16.07 -14.19 18.93
N GLU A 144 15.23 -14.52 17.94
CA GLU A 144 15.47 -14.21 16.53
C GLU A 144 15.53 -12.71 16.28
N ALA A 145 14.62 -11.94 16.90
CA ALA A 145 14.60 -10.49 16.78
C ALA A 145 15.87 -9.84 17.31
N ARG A 146 16.38 -10.32 18.46
CA ARG A 146 17.65 -9.83 19.02
C ARG A 146 18.83 -10.10 18.08
N LYS A 147 18.91 -11.29 17.49
CA LYS A 147 19.95 -11.64 16.50
C LYS A 147 19.88 -10.73 15.27
N ILE A 148 18.68 -10.51 14.74
CA ILE A 148 18.48 -9.61 13.57
C ILE A 148 18.91 -8.17 13.90
N GLN A 149 18.57 -7.69 15.10
CA GLN A 149 18.94 -6.35 15.54
C GLN A 149 20.47 -6.20 15.68
N GLU A 150 21.16 -7.20 16.22
CA GLU A 150 22.62 -7.22 16.34
C GLU A 150 23.33 -7.32 14.98
N GLU A 151 22.82 -8.15 14.07
CA GLU A 151 23.44 -8.40 12.76
C GLU A 151 23.18 -7.28 11.75
N LYS A 152 21.96 -6.72 11.73
CA LYS A 152 21.48 -5.82 10.66
C LYS A 152 21.19 -4.40 11.15
N GLY A 153 21.19 -4.15 12.46
CA GLY A 153 20.81 -2.85 13.02
C GLY A 153 19.33 -2.51 12.85
N TYR A 154 18.47 -3.49 12.55
CA TYR A 154 17.04 -3.24 12.41
C TYR A 154 16.38 -2.97 13.74
N VAL A 155 15.44 -2.02 13.74
CA VAL A 155 14.61 -1.76 14.92
C VAL A 155 13.51 -2.84 14.97
N MET A 156 13.53 -3.64 16.02
CA MET A 156 12.52 -4.67 16.27
C MET A 156 11.60 -4.23 17.41
N ARG A 157 10.29 -4.50 17.31
CA ARG A 157 9.34 -4.27 18.42
C ARG A 157 8.38 -5.44 18.58
N GLU A 158 7.94 -5.65 19.81
CA GLU A 158 6.84 -6.56 20.14
C GLU A 158 5.52 -6.04 19.56
N ASP A 159 4.70 -6.93 19.00
CA ASP A 159 3.41 -6.63 18.38
C ASP A 159 2.29 -7.40 19.12
N ALA A 160 1.86 -6.83 20.25
CA ALA A 160 0.69 -7.24 21.03
C ALA A 160 0.65 -8.74 21.38
N GLY A 161 1.76 -9.30 21.90
CA GLY A 161 1.84 -10.70 22.29
C GLY A 161 1.88 -11.71 21.14
N ARG A 162 1.85 -11.25 19.87
CA ARG A 162 1.92 -12.13 18.69
C ARG A 162 3.36 -12.44 18.25
N GLY A 163 4.34 -11.81 18.89
CA GLY A 163 5.76 -11.92 18.58
C GLY A 163 6.39 -10.57 18.25
N TRP A 164 7.60 -10.61 17.70
CA TRP A 164 8.39 -9.44 17.34
C TRP A 164 8.37 -9.20 15.84
N ARG A 165 8.38 -7.93 15.41
CA ARG A 165 8.44 -7.54 14.00
C ARG A 165 9.42 -6.41 13.79
N ARG A 166 10.00 -6.37 12.58
CA ARG A 166 10.77 -5.21 12.14
C ARG A 166 9.82 -4.02 12.04
N VAL A 167 10.21 -2.90 12.62
CA VAL A 167 9.51 -1.63 12.47
C VAL A 167 10.29 -0.67 11.58
N VAL A 168 9.57 0.11 10.80
CA VAL A 168 10.12 1.13 9.90
C VAL A 168 9.45 2.49 10.16
N PRO A 169 10.09 3.60 9.77
CA PRO A 169 9.48 4.92 9.81
C PRO A 169 8.15 4.93 9.03
N SER A 170 7.18 5.67 9.56
CA SER A 170 5.90 5.93 8.90
C SER A 170 5.58 7.42 8.96
N PRO A 171 6.30 8.24 8.17
CA PRO A 171 6.13 9.69 8.14
C PRO A 171 4.77 10.09 7.54
N MET A 172 4.35 11.32 7.82
CA MET A 172 3.12 11.88 7.27
C MET A 172 3.25 12.16 5.76
N PRO A 173 2.27 11.75 4.93
CA PRO A 173 2.26 12.13 3.52
C PRO A 173 2.02 13.64 3.38
N LYS A 174 2.82 14.31 2.55
CA LYS A 174 2.67 15.75 2.28
C LYS A 174 2.02 16.05 0.94
N ARG A 175 2.44 15.35 -0.12
CA ARG A 175 1.79 15.43 -1.45
C ARG A 175 2.05 14.20 -2.29
N ILE A 176 1.15 13.93 -3.22
CA ILE A 176 1.32 12.90 -4.24
C ILE A 176 2.04 13.50 -5.45
N VAL A 177 3.13 12.87 -5.88
CA VAL A 177 3.93 13.38 -7.01
C VAL A 177 3.16 13.26 -8.32
N GLU A 178 2.53 12.11 -8.57
CA GLU A 178 1.80 11.82 -9.81
C GLU A 178 0.33 12.32 -9.81
N ILE A 179 -0.04 13.24 -8.90
CA ILE A 179 -1.43 13.71 -8.74
C ILE A 179 -2.03 14.25 -10.04
N SER A 180 -1.23 14.95 -10.86
CA SER A 180 -1.69 15.50 -12.14
C SER A 180 -2.10 14.40 -13.11
N SER A 181 -1.43 13.25 -13.08
CA SER A 181 -1.75 12.09 -13.90
C SER A 181 -3.05 11.45 -13.45
N VAL A 182 -3.24 11.31 -12.12
CA VAL A 182 -4.50 10.81 -11.54
C VAL A 182 -5.67 11.70 -11.95
N LYS A 183 -5.54 13.03 -11.81
CA LYS A 183 -6.57 14.01 -12.19
C LYS A 183 -6.94 13.94 -13.67
N ARG A 184 -5.96 13.76 -14.56
CA ARG A 184 -6.21 13.64 -16.01
C ARG A 184 -6.97 12.37 -16.39
N LEU A 185 -6.78 11.29 -15.64
CA LEU A 185 -7.39 9.99 -15.90
C LEU A 185 -8.76 9.82 -15.24
N TRP A 186 -9.02 10.56 -14.16
CA TRP A 186 -10.16 10.40 -13.25
C TRP A 186 -11.51 10.17 -13.95
N ASP A 187 -11.90 11.06 -14.86
CA ASP A 187 -13.23 11.06 -15.47
C ASP A 187 -13.49 9.86 -16.40
N THR A 188 -12.43 9.13 -16.77
CA THR A 188 -12.49 8.08 -17.80
C THR A 188 -11.96 6.73 -17.35
N THR A 189 -11.24 6.66 -16.23
CA THR A 189 -10.41 5.52 -15.86
C THR A 189 -10.46 5.30 -14.35
N ILE A 190 -10.57 4.04 -13.93
CA ILE A 190 -10.34 3.68 -12.52
C ILE A 190 -8.83 3.61 -12.30
N VAL A 191 -8.32 4.47 -11.41
CA VAL A 191 -6.89 4.59 -11.14
C VAL A 191 -6.53 3.87 -9.84
N ILE A 192 -5.67 2.85 -9.92
CA ILE A 192 -5.03 2.23 -8.76
C ILE A 192 -3.72 3.00 -8.52
N THR A 193 -3.57 3.66 -7.37
CA THR A 193 -2.46 4.57 -7.09
C THR A 193 -2.14 4.59 -5.58
N ALA A 194 -1.06 5.25 -5.19
CA ALA A 194 -0.56 5.31 -3.81
C ALA A 194 -0.46 3.91 -3.16
N GLY A 195 -0.11 2.89 -3.94
CA GLY A 195 0.01 1.53 -3.45
C GLY A 195 1.00 1.43 -2.29
N GLY A 196 0.60 0.78 -1.21
CA GLY A 196 1.38 0.75 0.03
C GLY A 196 1.51 2.08 0.76
N GLY A 197 0.68 3.07 0.43
CA GLY A 197 0.82 4.47 0.88
C GLY A 197 1.66 5.34 -0.05
N GLY A 198 2.21 4.80 -1.13
CA GLY A 198 3.15 5.50 -2.02
C GLY A 198 4.61 5.20 -1.69
N ILE A 199 5.50 5.39 -2.66
CA ILE A 199 6.96 5.31 -2.45
C ILE A 199 7.39 6.62 -1.77
N PRO A 200 7.87 6.59 -0.53
CA PRO A 200 8.23 7.81 0.17
C PRO A 200 9.48 8.44 -0.44
N VAL A 201 9.39 9.73 -0.75
CA VAL A 201 10.50 10.52 -1.29
C VAL A 201 10.64 11.84 -0.52
N ILE A 202 11.88 12.33 -0.42
CA ILE A 202 12.18 13.70 -0.01
C ILE A 202 12.39 14.53 -1.27
N GLU A 203 11.76 15.71 -1.32
CA GLU A 203 11.98 16.70 -2.36
C GLU A 203 13.11 17.65 -1.93
N ASN A 204 14.21 17.66 -2.67
CA ASN A 204 15.35 18.53 -2.42
C ASN A 204 15.04 19.97 -2.88
N MET A 205 15.88 20.92 -2.46
CA MET A 205 15.72 22.34 -2.83
C MET A 205 15.77 22.61 -4.34
N ASP A 206 16.44 21.75 -5.12
CA ASP A 206 16.51 21.82 -6.58
C ASP A 206 15.31 21.15 -7.29
N GLY A 207 14.35 20.63 -6.53
CA GLY A 207 13.18 19.90 -7.02
C GLY A 207 13.44 18.43 -7.36
N SER A 208 14.66 17.92 -7.17
CA SER A 208 14.94 16.50 -7.34
C SER A 208 14.31 15.67 -6.22
N LEU A 209 13.85 14.47 -6.56
CA LEU A 209 13.25 13.53 -5.61
C LEU A 209 14.27 12.45 -5.23
N LYS A 210 14.32 12.12 -3.93
CA LYS A 210 15.17 11.05 -3.39
C LYS A 210 14.32 10.09 -2.56
N GLY A 211 14.34 8.80 -2.91
CA GLY A 211 13.70 7.75 -2.12
C GLY A 211 14.29 7.63 -0.71
N VAL A 212 13.43 7.30 0.25
CA VAL A 212 13.81 7.08 1.65
C VAL A 212 13.19 5.82 2.23
N GLU A 213 13.91 5.15 3.13
CA GLU A 213 13.43 3.89 3.72
C GLU A 213 12.33 4.13 4.75
N ALA A 214 11.07 4.12 4.29
CA ALA A 214 9.87 4.27 5.11
C ALA A 214 8.66 3.56 4.49
N VAL A 215 7.58 3.39 5.25
CA VAL A 215 6.24 3.02 4.74
C VAL A 215 5.24 4.05 5.21
N ILE A 216 4.60 4.73 4.27
CA ILE A 216 3.52 5.67 4.59
C ILE A 216 2.26 4.89 4.96
N ASP A 217 1.47 5.38 5.93
CA ASP A 217 0.19 4.74 6.20
C ASP A 217 -0.77 4.91 5.01
N LYS A 218 -1.30 3.79 4.50
CA LYS A 218 -2.18 3.83 3.33
C LYS A 218 -3.46 4.65 3.55
N ASP A 219 -3.97 4.75 4.79
CA ASP A 219 -5.20 5.49 5.06
C ASP A 219 -4.93 7.00 5.02
N LEU A 220 -3.78 7.44 5.55
CA LEU A 220 -3.31 8.82 5.44
C LEU A 220 -2.95 9.18 4.00
N ALA A 221 -2.35 8.26 3.24
CA ALA A 221 -2.10 8.48 1.82
C ALA A 221 -3.41 8.58 1.02
N ALA A 222 -4.43 7.79 1.39
CA ALA A 222 -5.75 7.85 0.77
C ALA A 222 -6.49 9.15 1.11
N GLU A 223 -6.36 9.64 2.34
CA GLU A 223 -6.82 10.98 2.72
C GLU A 223 -6.12 12.06 1.89
N CYS A 224 -4.79 12.07 1.86
CA CYS A 224 -4.00 13.02 1.05
C CYS A 224 -4.43 12.99 -0.42
N LEU A 225 -4.65 11.79 -0.99
CA LEU A 225 -5.19 11.65 -2.34
C LEU A 225 -6.58 12.29 -2.46
N ALA A 226 -7.50 11.98 -1.54
CA ALA A 226 -8.88 12.45 -1.55
C ALA A 226 -8.95 13.98 -1.49
N GLU A 227 -8.16 14.61 -0.62
CA GLU A 227 -8.05 16.07 -0.54
C GLU A 227 -7.51 16.66 -1.84
N GLU A 228 -6.40 16.13 -2.36
CA GLU A 228 -5.76 16.69 -3.54
C GLU A 228 -6.62 16.58 -4.81
N ILE A 229 -7.43 15.53 -4.96
CA ILE A 229 -8.34 15.38 -6.12
C ILE A 229 -9.69 16.06 -5.94
N GLY A 230 -10.02 16.53 -4.73
CA GLY A 230 -11.36 16.99 -4.37
C GLY A 230 -12.40 15.86 -4.45
N ALA A 231 -12.13 14.75 -3.75
CA ALA A 231 -13.06 13.63 -3.67
C ALA A 231 -14.26 13.99 -2.78
N ASP A 232 -15.44 13.48 -3.13
CA ASP A 232 -16.64 13.66 -2.30
C ASP A 232 -16.65 12.67 -1.11
N ILE A 233 -16.02 11.51 -1.29
CA ILE A 233 -16.03 10.40 -0.33
C ILE A 233 -14.64 9.78 -0.22
N LEU A 234 -14.16 9.63 1.02
CA LEU A 234 -13.09 8.70 1.37
C LEU A 234 -13.71 7.45 2.01
N LEU A 235 -13.52 6.30 1.38
CA LEU A 235 -14.03 5.00 1.83
C LEU A 235 -12.88 4.11 2.31
N ILE A 236 -12.77 3.88 3.61
CA ILE A 236 -11.76 3.00 4.21
C ILE A 236 -12.39 1.63 4.51
N LEU A 237 -11.89 0.57 3.86
CA LEU A 237 -12.38 -0.80 4.08
C LEU A 237 -11.57 -1.49 5.17
N THR A 238 -12.26 -2.03 6.17
CA THR A 238 -11.67 -2.69 7.34
C THR A 238 -12.35 -4.02 7.67
N GLU A 239 -11.77 -4.78 8.60
CA GLU A 239 -12.25 -6.09 9.08
C GLU A 239 -13.43 -6.00 10.04
N VAL A 240 -13.71 -4.81 10.57
CA VAL A 240 -14.75 -4.56 11.57
C VAL A 240 -15.92 -3.81 10.96
N GLU A 241 -17.14 -4.08 11.45
CA GLU A 241 -18.35 -3.48 10.88
C GLU A 241 -18.38 -1.95 11.07
N LYS A 242 -17.89 -1.47 12.22
CA LYS A 242 -17.97 -0.06 12.65
C LYS A 242 -16.75 0.32 13.48
N VAL A 243 -16.60 1.61 13.75
CA VAL A 243 -15.66 2.12 14.75
C VAL A 243 -16.22 1.83 16.14
N TYR A 244 -15.42 1.21 16.99
CA TYR A 244 -15.76 0.92 18.38
C TYR A 244 -14.87 1.73 19.32
N ILE A 245 -15.43 2.20 20.44
CA ILE A 245 -14.67 2.72 21.58
C ILE A 245 -14.49 1.55 22.56
N ASN A 246 -13.28 1.34 23.08
CA ASN A 246 -12.91 0.20 23.95
C ASN A 246 -13.03 -1.17 23.26
N PHE A 247 -12.45 -1.30 22.06
CA PHE A 247 -12.41 -2.56 21.30
C PHE A 247 -11.40 -3.55 21.90
N GLY A 248 -11.86 -4.73 22.32
CA GLY A 248 -11.01 -5.77 22.90
C GLY A 248 -11.82 -6.84 23.62
#